data_AF-A0A1J3G227-F1
#
_entry.id   AF-A0A1J3G227-F1
#
_cell.length_a   1.000
_cell.length_b   1.000
_cell.length_c   1.000
_cell.angle_alpha   90.00
_cell.angle_beta   90.00
_cell.angle_gamma   90.00
#
_symmetry.space_group_name_H-M   'P 1'
#
loop_
_entity.id
_entity.type
_entity.pdbx_description
1 polymer ?
#
loop_
_entity_poly.entity_id
_entity_poly.type
_entity_poly.pdbx_seq_one_letter_code
_entity_poly.pdbx_strand_id
1 'polypeptide(L)'
;GLLVLEVVCGRRLIERREAKNEEVLVDWILELWEKEKIFDAAEESLRQEQNREQLELVLKLGVLCSHQAESIRPDMSEVMRVLNGVLQLPDNLLEVVMAEKLRERPEISMEVLLLDMNSVNTLTFTNSFLSH
;
A
#
# COMPACT_ATOMS: atom_id res chain seq x y z
N GLY A 1 0.90 6.32 2.12
CA GLY A 1 0.27 5.72 0.92
C GLY A 1 -1.05 5.06 1.27
N LEU A 2 -1.01 4.02 2.10
CA LEU A 2 -2.16 3.14 2.37
C LEU A 2 -3.48 3.84 2.70
N LEU A 3 -3.49 4.82 3.62
CA LEU A 3 -4.72 5.57 3.96
C LEU A 3 -5.30 6.33 2.75
N VAL A 4 -4.44 6.89 1.90
CA VAL A 4 -4.89 7.59 0.68
C VAL A 4 -5.56 6.59 -0.27
N LEU A 5 -4.99 5.40 -0.43
CA LEU A 5 -5.58 4.35 -1.26
C LEU A 5 -6.91 3.88 -0.68
N GLU A 6 -7.02 3.70 0.64
CA GLU A 6 -8.29 3.33 1.30
C GLU A 6 -9.40 4.34 1.03
N VAL A 7 -9.09 5.63 1.16
CA VAL A 7 -10.05 6.71 0.90
C VAL A 7 -10.43 6.80 -0.57
N VAL A 8 -9.45 6.78 -1.47
CA VAL A 8 -9.69 6.94 -2.92
C VAL A 8 -10.41 5.74 -3.51
N CYS A 9 -10.13 4.53 -3.02
CA CYS A 9 -10.77 3.31 -3.50
C CYS A 9 -12.12 3.03 -2.82
N GLY A 10 -12.44 3.72 -1.71
CA GLY A 10 -13.63 3.41 -0.90
C GLY A 10 -13.60 1.99 -0.32
N ARG A 11 -12.41 1.41 -0.14
CA ARG A 11 -12.19 0.00 0.26
C ARG A 11 -11.22 -0.07 1.42
N ARG A 12 -11.47 -0.96 2.38
CA ARG A 12 -10.55 -1.15 3.51
C ARG A 12 -9.27 -1.86 3.05
N LEU A 13 -8.14 -1.49 3.65
CA LEU A 13 -6.83 -2.08 3.36
C LEU A 13 -6.76 -3.59 3.60
N ILE A 14 -7.49 -4.05 4.61
CA ILE A 14 -7.69 -5.47 4.92
C ILE A 14 -9.20 -5.69 5.02
N GLU A 15 -9.80 -6.20 3.95
CA GLU A 15 -11.16 -6.72 4.02
C GLU A 15 -11.11 -8.14 4.61
N ARG A 16 -11.52 -8.31 5.87
CA ARG A 16 -11.90 -9.64 6.38
C ARG A 16 -13.18 -10.08 5.66
N ARG A 17 -13.07 -10.58 4.44
CA ARG A 17 -14.19 -11.29 3.80
C ARG A 17 -14.26 -12.68 4.40
N GLU A 18 -15.42 -13.06 4.91
CA GLU A 18 -15.75 -14.43 5.32
C GLU A 18 -15.64 -15.44 4.14
N ALA A 19 -15.39 -14.97 2.92
CA ALA A 19 -15.16 -15.76 1.72
C ALA A 19 -13.75 -15.56 1.14
N LYS A 20 -12.79 -16.31 1.68
CA LYS A 20 -11.64 -16.97 1.02
C LYS A 20 -10.60 -16.21 0.18
N ASN A 21 -10.74 -14.93 -0.13
CA ASN A 21 -9.67 -14.13 -0.76
C ASN A 21 -9.53 -12.80 -0.02
N GLU A 22 -8.65 -12.75 0.98
CA GLU A 22 -8.12 -11.48 1.47
C GLU A 22 -7.20 -10.94 0.37
N GLU A 23 -7.75 -10.15 -0.55
CA GLU A 23 -6.97 -9.45 -1.56
C GLU A 23 -6.40 -8.17 -0.93
N VAL A 24 -5.07 -8.08 -0.83
CA VAL A 24 -4.40 -6.87 -0.34
C VAL A 24 -4.71 -5.74 -1.32
N LEU A 25 -5.30 -4.63 -0.83
CA LEU A 25 -5.76 -3.52 -1.68
C LEU A 25 -4.70 -3.04 -2.68
N VAL A 26 -3.44 -2.99 -2.25
CA VAL A 26 -2.31 -2.57 -3.09
C VAL A 26 -2.05 -3.54 -4.24
N ASP A 27 -2.18 -4.85 -4.01
CA ASP A 27 -1.98 -5.86 -5.06
C ASP A 27 -3.07 -5.76 -6.13
N TRP A 28 -4.32 -5.58 -5.72
CA TRP A 28 -5.43 -5.33 -6.64
C TRP A 28 -5.22 -4.07 -7.50
N ILE A 29 -4.74 -2.98 -6.89
CA ILE A 29 -4.44 -1.73 -7.61
C ILE A 29 -3.32 -1.95 -8.63
N LEU A 30 -2.27 -2.70 -8.26
CA LEU A 30 -1.17 -3.04 -9.16
C LEU A 30 -1.65 -3.85 -10.36
N GLU A 31 -2.52 -4.85 -10.15
CA GLU A 31 -3.10 -5.60 -11.26
C GLU A 31 -3.91 -4.74 -12.23
N LEU A 32 -4.66 -3.77 -11.70
CA LEU A 32 -5.37 -2.80 -12.53
C LEU A 32 -4.40 -1.88 -13.26
N TRP A 33 -3.31 -1.47 -12.63
CA TRP A 33 -2.28 -0.64 -13.25
C TRP A 33 -1.59 -1.36 -14.40
N GLU A 34 -1.20 -2.62 -14.22
CA GLU A 34 -0.64 -3.47 -15.29
C GLU A 34 -1.58 -3.61 -16.50
N LYS A 35 -2.90 -3.60 -16.25
CA LYS A 35 -3.94 -3.70 -17.28
C LYS A 35 -4.34 -2.35 -17.87
N GLU A 36 -3.61 -1.27 -17.56
CA GLU A 36 -3.92 0.13 -17.93
C GLU A 36 -5.32 0.61 -17.47
N LYS A 37 -5.81 0.02 -16.38
CA LYS A 37 -7.15 0.26 -15.80
C LYS A 37 -7.08 0.81 -14.38
N ILE A 38 -5.97 1.44 -14.00
CA ILE A 38 -5.79 1.96 -12.63
C ILE A 38 -6.90 2.94 -12.23
N PHE A 39 -7.46 3.70 -13.18
CA PHE A 39 -8.61 4.58 -12.94
C PHE A 39 -9.85 3.85 -12.37
N ASP A 40 -10.03 2.57 -12.69
CA ASP A 40 -11.14 1.75 -12.19
C ASP A 40 -10.95 1.34 -10.71
N ALA A 41 -9.77 1.64 -10.13
CA ALA A 41 -9.53 1.41 -8.72
C ALA A 41 -10.22 2.46 -7.81
N ALA A 42 -10.51 3.65 -8.34
CA ALA A 42 -11.14 4.71 -7.59
C ALA A 42 -12.63 4.43 -7.33
N GLU A 43 -13.15 4.95 -6.21
CA GLU A 43 -14.56 4.89 -5.88
C GLU A 43 -15.40 5.59 -6.96
N GLU A 44 -16.56 5.02 -7.29
CA GLU A 44 -17.44 5.52 -8.36
C GLU A 44 -17.83 6.99 -8.18
N SER A 45 -18.11 7.41 -6.93
CA SER A 45 -18.41 8.80 -6.58
C SER A 45 -17.27 9.75 -6.97
N LEU A 46 -16.04 9.39 -6.61
CA LEU A 46 -14.85 10.16 -6.95
C LEU A 46 -14.56 10.18 -8.46
N ARG A 47 -14.80 9.06 -9.16
CA ARG A 47 -14.65 8.99 -10.63
C ARG A 47 -15.59 9.93 -11.38
N GLN A 48 -16.74 10.26 -10.79
CA GLN A 48 -17.71 11.19 -11.37
C GLN A 48 -17.38 12.66 -11.06
N GLU A 49 -16.72 12.92 -9.93
CA GLU A 49 -16.44 14.28 -9.45
C GLU A 49 -15.05 14.80 -9.82
N GLN A 50 -14.06 13.91 -9.98
CA GLN A 50 -12.66 14.26 -10.13
C GLN A 50 -12.13 13.97 -11.54
N ASN A 51 -11.10 14.70 -11.95
CA ASN A 51 -10.42 14.44 -13.21
C ASN A 51 -9.66 13.10 -13.13
N ARG A 52 -9.78 12.29 -14.19
CA ARG A 52 -9.06 11.02 -14.38
C ARG A 52 -7.57 11.13 -14.08
N GLU A 53 -6.88 12.13 -14.62
CA GLU A 53 -5.43 12.30 -14.45
C GLU A 53 -5.05 12.51 -12.98
N GLN A 54 -5.86 13.26 -12.23
CA GLN A 54 -5.62 13.50 -10.81
C GLN A 54 -5.83 12.24 -9.98
N LEU A 55 -6.89 11.47 -10.27
CA LEU A 55 -7.13 10.19 -9.59
C LEU A 55 -6.03 9.17 -9.90
N GLU A 56 -5.64 9.03 -11.16
CA GLU A 56 -4.53 8.15 -11.54
C GLU A 56 -3.22 8.59 -10.87
N LEU A 57 -2.93 9.90 -10.79
CA LEU A 57 -1.76 10.44 -10.09
C LEU A 57 -1.76 10.04 -8.62
N VAL A 58 -2.87 10.27 -7.91
CA VAL A 58 -3.00 9.98 -6.49
C VAL A 58 -2.90 8.47 -6.22
N LEU A 59 -3.47 7.64 -7.08
CA LEU A 59 -3.36 6.18 -6.98
C LEU A 59 -1.90 5.72 -7.15
N LYS A 60 -1.21 6.17 -8.21
CA LYS A 60 0.20 5.84 -8.47
C LYS A 60 1.11 6.31 -7.32
N LEU A 61 0.89 7.53 -6.84
CA LEU A 61 1.63 8.10 -5.71
C LEU A 61 1.32 7.37 -4.39
N GLY A 62 0.07 6.95 -4.19
CA GLY A 62 -0.35 6.14 -3.06
C GLY A 62 0.39 4.81 -2.99
N VAL A 63 0.51 4.12 -4.14
CA VAL A 63 1.28 2.87 -4.29
C VAL A 63 2.75 3.09 -3.93
N LEU A 64 3.40 4.10 -4.51
CA LEU A 64 4.80 4.44 -4.21
C LEU A 64 5.04 4.68 -2.72
N CYS A 65 4.21 5.52 -2.11
CA CYS A 65 4.28 5.85 -0.69
C CYS A 65 3.96 4.66 0.24
N SER A 66 3.44 3.55 -0.29
CA SER A 66 3.19 2.31 0.46
C SER A 66 4.17 1.19 0.13
N HIS A 67 5.15 1.45 -0.73
CA HIS A 67 6.10 0.43 -1.15
C HIS A 67 6.93 -0.09 0.04
N GLN A 68 7.24 -1.38 0.02
CA GLN A 68 8.00 -2.06 1.08
C GLN A 68 9.46 -1.61 1.09
N ALA A 69 10.13 -1.67 -0.08
CA ALA A 69 11.44 -1.08 -0.30
C ALA A 69 11.45 0.45 -0.04
N GLU A 70 12.30 0.89 0.88
CA GLU A 70 12.47 2.30 1.25
C GLU A 70 12.94 3.16 0.08
N SER A 71 13.82 2.63 -0.78
CA SER A 71 14.38 3.33 -1.93
C SER A 71 13.34 3.70 -2.99
N ILE A 72 12.14 3.12 -2.94
CA ILE A 72 11.03 3.42 -3.85
C ILE A 72 10.08 4.46 -3.23
N ARG A 73 10.07 4.60 -1.90
CA ARG A 73 9.19 5.55 -1.23
C ARG A 73 9.73 6.97 -1.44
N PRO A 74 8.95 7.88 -2.03
CA PRO A 74 9.36 9.27 -2.17
C PRO A 74 9.38 9.96 -0.81
N ASP A 75 10.26 10.94 -0.66
CA ASP A 75 10.24 11.82 0.51
C ASP A 75 8.95 12.65 0.52
N MET A 76 8.46 13.00 1.71
CA MET A 76 7.25 13.83 1.83
C MET A 76 7.38 15.17 1.08
N SER A 77 8.59 15.71 0.96
CA SER A 77 8.83 16.92 0.16
C SER A 77 8.58 16.70 -1.34
N GLU A 78 8.96 15.53 -1.87
CA GLU A 78 8.72 15.14 -3.26
C GLU A 78 7.24 14.84 -3.50
N VAL A 79 6.59 14.13 -2.57
CA VAL A 79 5.13 13.90 -2.59
C VAL A 79 4.39 15.22 -2.75
N MET A 80 4.73 16.24 -1.94
CA MET A 80 4.09 17.55 -2.03
C MET A 80 4.40 18.25 -3.35
N ARG A 81 5.62 18.12 -3.88
CA ARG A 81 5.96 18.69 -5.19
C ARG A 81 5.19 18.03 -6.32
N VAL A 82 4.96 16.72 -6.26
CA VAL A 82 4.14 15.99 -7.23
C VAL A 82 2.68 16.46 -7.16
N LEU A 83 2.09 16.51 -5.96
CA LEU A 83 0.71 16.96 -5.77
C LEU A 83 0.48 18.43 -6.18
N ASN A 84 1.49 19.29 -6.01
CA ASN A 84 1.45 20.68 -6.46
C ASN A 84 1.78 20.87 -7.95
N GLY A 85 2.01 19.79 -8.70
CA GLY A 85 2.36 19.85 -10.13
C GLY A 85 3.77 20.38 -10.43
N VAL A 86 4.63 20.50 -9.41
CA VAL A 86 6.03 20.96 -9.54
C VAL A 86 6.94 19.84 -10.05
N LEU A 87 6.61 18.58 -9.73
CA LEU A 87 7.33 17.39 -10.15
C LEU A 87 6.35 16.43 -10.83
N GLN A 88 6.83 15.72 -11.87
CA GLN A 88 6.06 14.69 -12.55
C GLN A 88 6.58 13.31 -12.13
N LEU A 89 5.68 12.32 -12.09
CA LEU A 89 6.09 10.93 -11.94
C LEU A 89 6.77 10.45 -13.23
N PRO A 90 7.79 9.58 -13.14
CA PRO A 90 8.46 9.05 -14.32
C PRO A 90 7.53 8.10 -15.10
N ASP A 91 7.66 8.06 -16.42
CA ASP A 91 6.78 7.24 -17.28
C ASP A 91 6.97 5.72 -17.04
N ASN A 92 8.18 5.31 -16.68
CA ASN A 92 8.52 3.92 -16.38
C ASN A 92 8.25 3.53 -14.91
N LEU A 93 7.39 4.27 -14.20
CA LEU A 93 7.15 4.06 -12.78
C LEU A 93 6.67 2.65 -12.44
N LEU A 94 5.82 2.07 -13.28
CA LEU A 94 5.32 0.71 -13.08
C LEU A 94 6.48 -0.30 -13.08
N GLU A 95 7.45 -0.15 -13.98
CA GLU A 95 8.63 -1.02 -14.01
C GLU A 95 9.44 -0.92 -12.73
N VAL A 96 9.65 0.31 -12.24
CA VAL A 96 10.38 0.59 -10.98
C VAL A 96 9.70 -0.07 -9.78
N VAL A 97 8.38 0.06 -9.68
CA VAL A 97 7.57 -0.54 -8.60
C VAL A 97 7.59 -2.07 -8.66
N MET A 98 7.52 -2.65 -9.86
CA MET A 98 7.44 -4.11 -10.03
C MET A 98 8.81 -4.80 -9.91
N ALA A 99 9.90 -4.16 -10.33
CA ALA A 99 11.25 -4.72 -10.23
C ALA A 99 11.64 -5.02 -8.77
N GLU A 100 11.26 -4.14 -7.85
CA GLU A 100 11.55 -4.32 -6.42
C GLU A 100 10.62 -5.34 -5.75
N LYS A 101 9.34 -5.42 -6.16
CA LYS A 101 8.40 -6.46 -5.69
C LYS A 101 8.89 -7.89 -5.97
N LEU A 102 9.59 -8.10 -7.09
CA LEU A 102 10.17 -9.40 -7.43
C LEU A 102 11.45 -9.71 -6.63
N ARG A 103 12.24 -8.69 -6.29
CA ARG A 103 13.47 -8.85 -5.48
C ARG A 103 13.14 -9.22 -4.03
N GLU A 104 11.99 -8.78 -3.53
CA GLU A 104 11.59 -8.96 -2.14
C GLU A 104 10.69 -10.17 -1.88
N ARG A 105 10.25 -10.95 -2.89
CA ARG A 105 9.52 -12.21 -2.64
C ARG A 105 10.45 -13.17 -1.87
N PRO A 106 10.23 -13.41 -0.56
CA PRO A 106 10.87 -14.54 0.07
C PRO A 106 10.12 -15.78 -0.47
N GLU A 107 10.82 -16.86 -0.82
CA GLU A 107 10.21 -18.18 -0.97
C GLU A 107 9.77 -18.72 0.41
N ILE A 108 8.94 -17.95 1.12
CA ILE A 108 8.46 -18.29 2.44
C ILE A 108 6.98 -18.53 2.31
N SER A 109 6.61 -19.81 2.29
CA SER A 109 5.25 -20.31 2.33
C SER A 109 4.44 -19.55 3.39
N MET A 110 3.17 -19.24 3.07
CA MET A 110 2.16 -18.66 3.96
C MET A 110 2.12 -19.27 5.37
N GLU A 111 2.64 -20.50 5.51
CA GLU A 111 2.81 -21.26 6.75
C GLU A 111 3.74 -20.58 7.78
N VAL A 112 4.78 -19.85 7.36
CA VAL A 112 5.75 -19.26 8.31
C VAL A 112 5.20 -18.00 9.00
N LEU A 113 4.37 -17.21 8.30
CA LEU A 113 3.71 -16.03 8.88
C LEU A 113 2.71 -16.40 9.99
N LEU A 114 2.10 -17.60 9.91
CA LEU A 114 1.18 -18.10 10.94
C LEU A 114 1.91 -18.61 12.19
N LEU A 115 3.22 -18.89 12.11
CA LEU A 115 4.01 -19.34 13.26
C LEU A 115 4.42 -18.17 14.17
N ASP A 116 4.64 -16.97 13.61
CA ASP A 116 5.04 -15.80 14.39
C ASP A 116 3.90 -15.19 15.23
N MET A 117 2.64 -15.30 14.78
CA MET A 117 1.49 -14.83 15.57
C MET A 117 1.19 -15.72 16.79
N ASN A 118 1.74 -16.94 16.83
CA ASN A 118 1.50 -17.92 17.89
C ASN A 118 2.60 -17.92 18.97
N SER A 119 3.62 -17.06 18.89
CA SER A 119 4.78 -17.06 19.81
C SER A 119 4.82 -15.89 20.80
N VAL A 120 3.70 -15.21 21.07
CA VAL A 120 3.64 -14.23 22.17
C VAL A 120 2.44 -14.53 23.06
N ASN A 121 2.65 -15.42 24.03
CA ASN A 121 1.89 -15.41 25.29
C ASN A 121 2.61 -16.21 26.38
N THR A 122 3.85 -15.84 26.72
CA THR A 122 4.33 -15.90 28.11
C THR A 122 5.53 -14.97 28.30
N LEU A 123 5.31 -13.67 28.55
CA LEU A 123 6.32 -12.83 29.21
C LEU A 123 5.65 -12.12 30.38
N THR A 124 5.76 -12.74 31.55
CA THR A 124 5.47 -12.13 32.86
C THR A 124 6.52 -11.07 33.14
N PHE A 125 6.14 -9.80 33.03
CA PHE A 125 6.94 -8.68 33.56
C PHE A 125 6.22 -8.07 34.76
N THR A 126 6.63 -8.45 35.96
CA THR A 126 6.46 -7.60 37.14
C THR A 126 7.74 -7.68 37.98
N ASN A 127 8.69 -6.78 37.72
CA ASN A 127 9.67 -6.39 38.73
C ASN A 127 9.07 -5.21 39.50
N SER A 128 8.70 -5.47 40.75
CA SER A 128 8.32 -4.49 41.75
C SER A 128 9.53 -3.60 42.08
N PHE A 129 9.47 -2.34 41.67
CA PHE A 129 10.32 -1.30 42.24
C PHE A 129 9.74 -0.85 43.60
N LEU A 130 10.59 -0.93 44.61
CA LEU A 130 10.38 -0.39 45.95
C LEU A 130 9.95 1.08 45.91
N SER A 131 8.96 1.43 46.71
CA SER A 131 8.81 2.79 47.24
C SER A 131 8.33 2.74 48.70
N HIS A 132 9.13 3.42 49.54
CA HIS A 132 9.07 3.69 50.98
C HIS A 132 9.48 2.60 51.96
#